data_AF-Q336N0-F1
#
_entry.id   AF-Q336N0-F1
#
_cell.length_a   1.000
_cell.length_b   1.000
_cell.length_c   1.000
_cell.angle_alpha   90.00
_cell.angle_beta   90.00
_cell.angle_gamma   90.00
#
_symmetry.space_group_name_H-M   'P 1'
#
loop_
_entity.id
_entity.type
_entity.pdbx_description
1 polymer ?
#
loop_
_entity_poly.entity_id
_entity_poly.type
_entity_poly.pdbx_seq_one_letter_code
_entity_poly.pdbx_strand_id
1 'polypeptide(L)'
;MQLVRNMAQLVVSLGILVAADKLVEQAFAAASIKFPSALFAMFCVFALLLFLPPSLANGFMAFFDPATVFIHRWLPLFFVPSLVVLPLAVRDVSPASALKILFITFGGWFASLVVAGYTALSVRRIVKTQLIPAEPMKRPSPFGPLEFWAWAAVFVASFAVAYVSPTALGTTATTCLPFLLASTVFGYILGSRLPSGVKKVLHPIICCALSADLAAVAYGYLSRSGVDAVLGDYLTESPSNPGAGDILMGFLGSVIISFAFSMFNQRKLVRRHAAEIFTSIAVASTFSLYSTAILGRVVELEPILTISILPRCITVALALRVVSLFEGVNTSVTAAVVVLTGLIGANFAQAVMDKLRLKDPIARGIGTASRGKRREQ
;
A
#
# COMPACT_ATOMS: atom_id res chain seq x y z
N MET A 1 -2.57 -20.19 28.04
CA MET A 1 -3.29 -21.03 27.05
C MET A 1 -3.97 -20.21 25.95
N GLN A 2 -4.75 -19.15 26.26
CA GLN A 2 -5.41 -18.30 25.25
C GLN A 2 -4.45 -17.56 24.30
N LEU A 3 -3.35 -17.00 24.83
CA LEU A 3 -2.35 -16.27 24.02
C LEU A 3 -1.70 -17.19 22.97
N VAL A 4 -1.29 -18.39 23.38
CA VAL A 4 -0.68 -19.40 22.51
C VAL A 4 -1.65 -19.80 21.40
N ARG A 5 -2.93 -20.02 21.73
CA ARG A 5 -3.96 -20.32 20.75
C ARG A 5 -4.15 -19.20 19.73
N ASN A 6 -4.19 -17.94 20.19
CA ASN A 6 -4.33 -16.79 19.29
C ASN A 6 -3.10 -16.62 18.39
N MET A 7 -1.89 -16.84 18.91
CA MET A 7 -0.65 -16.80 18.12
C MET A 7 -0.60 -17.94 17.10
N ALA A 8 -0.97 -19.16 17.49
CA ALA A 8 -1.05 -20.28 16.57
C ALA A 8 -2.06 -20.01 15.44
N GLN A 9 -3.25 -19.50 15.79
CA GLN A 9 -4.25 -19.12 14.80
C GLN A 9 -3.74 -18.02 13.86
N LEU A 10 -3.04 -17.00 14.37
CA LEU A 10 -2.41 -15.97 13.53
C LEU A 10 -1.41 -16.59 12.55
N VAL A 11 -0.48 -17.42 13.02
CA VAL A 11 0.55 -18.03 12.18
C VAL A 11 -0.07 -18.91 11.10
N VAL A 12 -1.04 -19.75 11.46
CA VAL A 12 -1.72 -20.65 10.52
C VAL A 12 -2.55 -19.84 9.51
N SER A 13 -3.38 -18.90 9.96
CA SER A 13 -4.23 -18.11 9.05
C SER A 13 -3.41 -17.21 8.12
N LEU A 14 -2.33 -16.59 8.61
CA LEU A 14 -1.42 -15.79 7.79
C LEU A 14 -0.65 -16.69 6.80
N GLY A 15 -0.15 -17.83 7.26
CA GLY A 15 0.53 -18.82 6.43
C GLY A 15 -0.37 -19.32 5.30
N ILE A 16 -1.66 -19.55 5.56
CA ILE A 16 -2.63 -19.93 4.52
C ILE A 16 -2.81 -18.82 3.50
N LEU A 17 -2.89 -17.54 3.90
CA LEU A 17 -3.01 -16.43 2.95
C LEU A 17 -1.77 -16.26 2.07
N VAL A 18 -0.58 -16.42 2.65
CA VAL A 18 0.70 -16.37 1.91
C VAL A 18 0.82 -17.57 0.96
N ALA A 19 0.49 -18.77 1.43
CA ALA A 19 0.50 -19.96 0.60
C ALA A 19 -0.52 -19.88 -0.54
N ALA A 20 -1.74 -19.39 -0.28
CA ALA A 20 -2.74 -19.19 -1.30
C ALA A 20 -2.28 -18.20 -2.38
N ASP A 21 -1.66 -17.08 -1.98
CA ASP A 21 -1.08 -16.13 -2.93
C ASP A 21 -0.03 -16.80 -3.83
N LYS A 22 0.92 -17.54 -3.23
CA LYS A 22 1.99 -18.20 -3.98
C LYS A 22 1.50 -19.33 -4.88
N LEU A 23 0.52 -20.12 -4.43
CA LEU A 23 -0.07 -21.18 -5.25
C LEU A 23 -0.81 -20.61 -6.46
N VAL A 24 -1.60 -19.53 -6.28
CA VAL A 24 -2.31 -18.90 -7.40
C VAL A 24 -1.33 -18.19 -8.34
N GLU A 25 -0.27 -17.55 -7.81
CA GLU A 25 0.81 -16.95 -8.61
C GLU A 25 1.51 -18.01 -9.48
N GLN A 26 1.86 -19.18 -8.91
CA GLN A 26 2.45 -20.29 -9.66
C GLN A 26 1.49 -20.86 -10.72
N ALA A 27 0.21 -21.04 -10.39
CA ALA A 27 -0.79 -21.52 -11.33
C ALA A 27 -0.98 -20.57 -12.52
N PHE A 28 -1.00 -19.26 -12.26
CA PHE A 28 -1.10 -18.23 -13.30
C PHE A 28 0.14 -18.19 -14.20
N ALA A 29 1.33 -18.30 -13.60
CA ALA A 29 2.58 -18.40 -14.34
C ALA A 29 2.60 -19.64 -15.25
N ALA A 30 2.21 -20.81 -14.72
CA ALA A 30 2.11 -22.05 -15.50
C ALA A 30 1.10 -21.95 -16.65
N ALA A 31 0.00 -21.21 -16.45
CA ALA A 31 -1.01 -20.96 -17.46
C ALA A 31 -0.68 -19.77 -18.41
N SER A 32 0.48 -19.12 -18.25
CA SER A 32 0.87 -17.91 -19.00
C SER A 32 -0.18 -16.78 -18.93
N ILE A 33 -0.93 -16.70 -17.83
CA ILE A 33 -1.95 -15.69 -17.62
C ILE A 33 -1.27 -14.42 -17.11
N LYS A 34 -1.28 -13.37 -17.93
CA LYS A 34 -0.70 -12.07 -17.56
C LYS A 34 -1.51 -11.31 -16.49
N PHE A 35 -2.72 -11.71 -16.16
CA PHE A 35 -3.55 -11.00 -15.18
C PHE A 35 -3.00 -11.14 -13.74
N PRO A 36 -3.11 -10.11 -12.88
CA PRO A 36 -2.64 -10.21 -11.49
C PRO A 36 -3.35 -11.32 -10.69
N SER A 37 -2.62 -12.39 -10.37
CA SER A 37 -3.10 -13.57 -9.64
C SER A 37 -3.76 -13.23 -8.30
N ALA A 38 -3.18 -12.30 -7.54
CA ALA A 38 -3.70 -11.89 -6.24
C ALA A 38 -5.09 -11.24 -6.32
N LEU A 39 -5.40 -10.50 -7.40
CA LEU A 39 -6.74 -9.96 -7.64
C LEU A 39 -7.75 -11.07 -7.90
N PHE A 40 -7.38 -12.06 -8.71
CA PHE A 40 -8.22 -13.23 -8.96
C PHE A 40 -8.51 -13.97 -7.65
N ALA A 41 -7.47 -14.25 -6.85
CA ALA A 41 -7.61 -14.89 -5.54
C ALA A 41 -8.52 -14.10 -4.59
N MET A 42 -8.38 -12.77 -4.55
CA MET A 42 -9.28 -11.90 -3.77
C MET A 42 -10.76 -12.09 -4.17
N PHE A 43 -11.07 -12.07 -5.47
CA PHE A 43 -12.43 -12.28 -5.94
C PHE A 43 -12.95 -13.69 -5.69
N CYS A 44 -12.09 -14.72 -5.79
CA CYS A 44 -12.44 -16.10 -5.42
C CYS A 44 -12.80 -16.22 -3.94
N VAL A 45 -12.00 -15.64 -3.03
CA VAL A 45 -12.28 -15.65 -1.59
C VAL A 45 -13.58 -14.89 -1.29
N PHE A 46 -13.78 -13.74 -1.93
CA PHE A 46 -15.01 -12.97 -1.77
C PHE A 46 -16.25 -13.74 -2.27
N ALA A 47 -16.16 -14.38 -3.45
CA ALA A 47 -17.23 -15.20 -3.99
C ALA A 47 -17.54 -16.40 -3.09
N LEU A 48 -16.51 -17.12 -2.62
CA LEU A 48 -16.66 -18.20 -1.64
C LEU A 48 -17.47 -17.73 -0.44
N LEU A 49 -17.06 -16.63 0.19
CA LEU A 49 -17.75 -16.05 1.34
C LEU A 49 -19.22 -15.69 1.05
N LEU A 50 -19.56 -15.29 -0.17
CA LEU A 50 -20.96 -15.00 -0.57
C LEU A 50 -21.82 -16.26 -0.70
N PHE A 51 -21.25 -17.39 -1.12
CA PHE A 51 -21.98 -18.65 -1.30
C PHE A 51 -22.02 -19.53 -0.05
N LEU A 52 -21.15 -19.28 0.93
CA LEU A 52 -21.16 -20.00 2.20
C LEU A 52 -22.42 -19.69 3.03
N PRO A 53 -22.96 -20.68 3.77
CA PRO A 53 -24.03 -20.43 4.73
C PRO A 53 -23.55 -19.47 5.84
N PRO A 54 -24.44 -18.66 6.44
CA PRO A 54 -24.03 -17.60 7.36
C PRO A 54 -23.17 -18.06 8.55
N SER A 55 -23.44 -19.25 9.09
CA SER A 55 -22.66 -19.84 10.19
C SER A 55 -21.22 -20.15 9.77
N LEU A 56 -21.03 -20.77 8.60
CA LEU A 56 -19.72 -21.12 8.08
C LEU A 56 -18.95 -19.86 7.63
N ALA A 57 -19.63 -18.90 7.01
CA ALA A 57 -19.03 -17.62 6.62
C ALA A 57 -18.51 -16.86 7.85
N ASN A 58 -19.29 -16.81 8.94
CA ASN A 58 -18.83 -16.19 10.19
C ASN A 58 -17.65 -16.94 10.81
N GLY A 59 -17.66 -18.28 10.78
CA GLY A 59 -16.53 -19.10 11.22
C GLY A 59 -15.26 -18.85 10.40
N PHE A 60 -15.39 -18.77 9.08
CA PHE A 60 -14.30 -18.46 8.16
C PHE A 60 -13.72 -17.07 8.42
N MET A 61 -14.58 -16.06 8.57
CA MET A 61 -14.16 -14.70 8.93
C MET A 61 -13.46 -14.67 10.29
N ALA A 62 -13.97 -15.38 11.30
CA ALA A 62 -13.36 -15.45 12.62
C ALA A 62 -12.00 -16.16 12.61
N PHE A 63 -11.83 -17.18 11.76
CA PHE A 63 -10.57 -17.88 11.59
C PHE A 63 -9.47 -16.97 11.02
N PHE A 64 -9.79 -16.15 10.02
CA PHE A 64 -8.85 -15.22 9.38
C PHE A 64 -8.77 -13.83 10.05
N ASP A 65 -9.59 -13.51 11.06
CA ASP A 65 -9.55 -12.22 11.77
C ASP A 65 -8.13 -11.87 12.26
N PRO A 66 -7.37 -12.77 12.91
CA PRO A 66 -6.01 -12.43 13.37
C PRO A 66 -5.07 -12.03 12.22
N ALA A 67 -5.08 -12.78 11.12
CA ALA A 67 -4.26 -12.47 9.94
C ALA A 67 -4.67 -11.16 9.28
N THR A 68 -5.97 -10.91 9.11
CA THR A 68 -6.44 -9.64 8.53
C THR A 68 -6.10 -8.46 9.43
N VAL A 69 -6.23 -8.58 10.76
CA VAL A 69 -5.81 -7.53 11.71
C VAL A 69 -4.31 -7.28 11.64
N PHE A 70 -3.50 -8.34 11.57
CA PHE A 70 -2.05 -8.22 11.38
C PHE A 70 -1.71 -7.49 10.08
N ILE A 71 -2.28 -7.93 8.96
CA ILE A 71 -2.05 -7.33 7.65
C ILE A 71 -2.45 -5.85 7.66
N HIS A 72 -3.62 -5.49 8.18
CA HIS A 72 -4.05 -4.09 8.24
C HIS A 72 -3.16 -3.23 9.16
N ARG A 73 -2.63 -3.81 10.25
CA ARG A 73 -1.70 -3.11 11.17
C ARG A 73 -0.38 -2.76 10.49
N TRP A 74 0.12 -3.67 9.65
CA TRP A 74 1.41 -3.56 8.97
C TRP A 74 1.31 -3.15 7.49
N LEU A 75 0.10 -2.92 6.99
CA LEU A 75 -0.18 -2.62 5.57
C LEU A 75 0.74 -1.54 4.98
N PRO A 76 0.97 -0.40 5.67
CA PRO A 76 1.86 0.63 5.13
C PRO A 76 3.29 0.14 4.90
N LEU A 77 3.77 -0.80 5.72
CA LEU A 77 5.14 -1.31 5.69
C LEU A 77 5.42 -2.16 4.42
N PHE A 78 4.43 -2.93 3.95
CA PHE A 78 4.64 -3.90 2.86
C PHE A 78 4.92 -3.26 1.48
N PHE A 79 4.65 -1.97 1.31
CA PHE A 79 4.94 -1.25 0.08
C PHE A 79 5.92 -0.09 0.25
N VAL A 80 6.44 0.14 1.47
CA VAL A 80 7.56 1.06 1.73
C VAL A 80 8.82 0.71 0.94
N PRO A 81 9.14 -0.55 0.60
CA PRO A 81 10.39 -0.86 -0.08
C PRO A 81 10.65 -0.05 -1.34
N SER A 82 9.62 0.15 -2.16
CA SER A 82 9.69 0.97 -3.38
C SER A 82 9.99 2.46 -3.11
N LEU A 83 9.75 2.95 -1.89
CA LEU A 83 10.14 4.29 -1.45
C LEU A 83 11.59 4.35 -0.94
N VAL A 84 12.06 3.28 -0.29
CA VAL A 84 13.43 3.17 0.22
C VAL A 84 14.43 3.17 -0.94
N VAL A 85 14.13 2.43 -2.02
CA VAL A 85 14.98 2.44 -3.23
C VAL A 85 14.66 3.58 -4.19
N LEU A 86 13.80 4.53 -3.80
CA LEU A 86 13.45 5.65 -4.65
C LEU A 86 14.69 6.49 -5.05
N PRO A 87 15.66 6.79 -4.16
CA PRO A 87 16.86 7.54 -4.53
C PRO A 87 17.65 6.88 -5.67
N LEU A 88 17.71 5.54 -5.70
CA LEU A 88 18.30 4.79 -6.81
C LEU A 88 17.47 4.94 -8.08
N ALA A 89 16.16 4.75 -7.97
CA ALA A 89 15.26 4.68 -9.11
C ALA A 89 14.99 6.02 -9.80
N VAL A 90 15.23 7.15 -9.13
CA VAL A 90 15.06 8.50 -9.72
C VAL A 90 16.37 9.13 -10.18
N ARG A 91 17.51 8.42 -10.02
CA ARG A 91 18.83 8.97 -10.37
C ARG A 91 18.94 9.36 -11.84
N ASP A 92 18.31 8.57 -12.70
CA ASP A 92 18.29 8.80 -14.15
C ASP A 92 17.11 9.69 -14.60
N VAL A 93 16.25 10.11 -13.66
CA VAL A 93 15.10 10.96 -13.97
C VAL A 93 15.54 12.42 -13.98
N SER A 94 15.47 13.06 -15.14
CA SER A 94 15.79 14.49 -15.26
C SER A 94 14.91 15.35 -14.34
N PRO A 95 15.42 16.46 -13.78
CA PRO A 95 14.62 17.39 -12.97
C PRO A 95 13.38 17.91 -13.70
N ALA A 96 13.47 18.09 -15.03
CA ALA A 96 12.33 18.48 -15.85
C ALA A 96 11.24 17.40 -15.87
N SER A 97 11.62 16.12 -16.04
CA SER A 97 10.69 14.99 -15.96
C SER A 97 10.04 14.89 -14.58
N ALA A 98 10.81 15.10 -13.50
CA ALA A 98 10.28 15.11 -12.14
C ALA A 98 9.22 16.22 -11.94
N LEU A 99 9.48 17.43 -12.44
CA LEU A 99 8.54 18.56 -12.34
C LEU A 99 7.27 18.30 -13.16
N LYS A 100 7.39 17.69 -14.35
CA LYS A 100 6.25 17.21 -15.16
C LYS A 100 5.43 16.16 -14.40
N ILE A 101 6.06 15.18 -13.75
CA ILE A 101 5.39 14.17 -12.92
C ILE A 101 4.63 14.83 -11.76
N LEU A 102 5.25 15.78 -11.04
CA LEU A 102 4.60 16.52 -9.96
C LEU A 102 3.39 17.30 -10.47
N PHE A 103 3.54 18.03 -11.59
CA PHE A 103 2.45 18.77 -12.20
C PHE A 103 1.25 17.85 -12.52
N ILE A 104 1.49 16.72 -13.17
CA ILE A 104 0.45 15.73 -13.50
C ILE A 104 -0.17 15.16 -12.21
N THR A 105 0.64 14.90 -11.20
CA THR A 105 0.19 14.31 -9.93
C THR A 105 -0.74 15.25 -9.18
N PHE A 106 -0.33 16.51 -8.95
CA PHE A 106 -1.12 17.50 -8.22
C PHE A 106 -2.35 17.95 -9.01
N GLY A 107 -2.17 18.35 -10.28
CA GLY A 107 -3.26 18.80 -11.13
C GLY A 107 -4.26 17.69 -11.41
N GLY A 108 -3.76 16.50 -11.72
CA GLY A 108 -4.58 15.32 -11.93
C GLY A 108 -5.31 14.87 -10.66
N TRP A 109 -4.69 14.95 -9.47
CA TRP A 109 -5.35 14.61 -8.21
C TRP A 109 -6.57 15.50 -7.97
N PHE A 110 -6.39 16.81 -8.13
CA PHE A 110 -7.48 17.77 -7.99
C PHE A 110 -8.62 17.48 -8.98
N ALA A 111 -8.28 17.29 -10.25
CA ALA A 111 -9.26 16.99 -11.29
C ALA A 111 -10.02 15.68 -11.02
N SER A 112 -9.31 14.60 -10.66
CA SER A 112 -9.91 13.31 -10.31
C SER A 112 -10.83 13.40 -9.09
N LEU A 113 -10.44 14.16 -8.07
CA LEU A 113 -11.26 14.39 -6.87
C LEU A 113 -12.58 15.12 -7.22
N VAL A 114 -12.51 16.14 -8.07
CA VAL A 114 -13.68 16.89 -8.56
C VAL A 114 -14.61 15.96 -9.34
N VAL A 115 -14.08 15.22 -10.30
CA VAL A 115 -14.85 14.28 -11.12
C VAL A 115 -15.52 13.22 -10.25
N ALA A 116 -14.76 12.57 -9.35
CA ALA A 116 -15.31 11.56 -8.45
C ALA A 116 -16.43 12.12 -7.55
N GLY A 117 -16.22 13.31 -6.97
CA GLY A 117 -17.19 13.95 -6.08
C GLY A 117 -18.49 14.36 -6.78
N TYR A 118 -18.40 15.00 -7.96
CA TYR A 118 -19.58 15.43 -8.70
C TYR A 118 -20.32 14.26 -9.36
N THR A 119 -19.61 13.24 -9.86
CA THR A 119 -20.25 12.02 -10.38
C THR A 119 -21.01 11.31 -9.28
N ALA A 120 -20.40 11.10 -8.10
CA ALA A 120 -21.07 10.49 -6.97
C ALA A 120 -22.33 11.27 -6.54
N LEU A 121 -22.24 12.60 -6.48
CA LEU A 121 -23.38 13.44 -6.14
C LEU A 121 -24.49 13.37 -7.19
N SER A 122 -24.14 13.36 -8.47
CA SER A 122 -25.09 13.31 -9.58
C SER A 122 -25.84 11.98 -9.59
N VAL A 123 -25.13 10.87 -9.48
CA VAL A 123 -25.73 9.53 -9.42
C VAL A 123 -26.60 9.40 -8.19
N ARG A 124 -26.15 9.92 -7.05
CA ARG A 124 -26.95 9.90 -5.82
C ARG A 124 -28.27 10.68 -5.94
N ARG A 125 -28.28 11.81 -6.65
CA ARG A 125 -29.53 12.57 -6.92
C ARG A 125 -30.51 11.77 -7.78
N ILE A 126 -30.00 10.91 -8.66
CA ILE A 126 -30.80 10.04 -9.53
C ILE A 126 -31.36 8.86 -8.74
N VAL A 127 -30.52 8.12 -8.01
CA VAL A 127 -30.91 6.87 -7.34
C VAL A 127 -31.60 7.12 -5.98
N LYS A 128 -31.36 8.26 -5.33
CA LYS A 128 -31.97 8.67 -4.04
C LYS A 128 -31.84 7.62 -2.92
N THR A 129 -30.70 6.92 -2.87
CA THR A 129 -30.45 5.94 -1.80
C THR A 129 -30.36 6.61 -0.42
N GLN A 130 -31.00 6.02 0.58
CA GLN A 130 -30.84 6.47 1.97
C GLN A 130 -29.47 6.06 2.51
N LEU A 131 -28.84 6.96 3.27
CA LEU A 131 -27.58 6.72 3.98
C LEU A 131 -27.81 5.72 5.13
N ILE A 132 -27.02 4.64 5.13
CA ILE A 132 -26.77 3.88 6.36
C ILE A 132 -25.39 4.26 6.89
N PRO A 133 -25.20 4.44 8.20
CA PRO A 133 -23.87 4.53 8.78
C PRO A 133 -23.07 3.25 8.48
N ALA A 134 -21.82 3.41 8.01
CA ALA A 134 -20.93 2.28 7.81
C ALA A 134 -20.60 1.60 9.14
N GLU A 135 -20.57 0.27 9.15
CA GLU A 135 -20.16 -0.48 10.34
C GLU A 135 -18.71 -0.13 10.70
N PRO A 136 -18.41 0.16 11.98
CA PRO A 136 -17.06 0.53 12.40
C PRO A 136 -16.13 -0.68 12.22
N MET A 137 -15.13 -0.58 11.34
CA MET A 137 -14.09 -1.64 11.30
C MET A 137 -13.17 -1.49 12.51
N LYS A 138 -12.86 -2.63 13.12
CA LYS A 138 -11.90 -2.79 14.21
C LYS A 138 -10.58 -2.07 13.88
N ARG A 139 -10.13 -1.17 14.75
CA ARG A 139 -8.82 -0.52 14.60
C ARG A 139 -7.74 -1.48 15.11
N PRO A 140 -6.59 -1.57 14.43
CA PRO A 140 -5.46 -2.32 14.94
C PRO A 140 -4.96 -1.69 16.25
N SER A 141 -4.45 -2.53 17.15
CA SER A 141 -3.87 -2.07 18.42
C SER A 141 -2.62 -1.22 18.19
N PRO A 142 -2.38 -0.18 19.02
CA PRO A 142 -1.16 0.61 18.95
C PRO A 142 0.06 -0.22 19.33
N PHE A 143 1.25 0.23 18.92
CA PHE A 143 2.51 -0.44 19.21
C PHE A 143 2.98 -0.23 20.65
N GLY A 144 3.23 -1.32 21.37
CA GLY A 144 3.66 -1.32 22.76
C GLY A 144 5.16 -1.01 22.94
N PRO A 145 5.61 -0.63 24.17
CA PRO A 145 7.03 -0.36 24.45
C PRO A 145 7.94 -1.56 24.19
N LEU A 146 7.47 -2.78 24.48
CA LEU A 146 8.23 -4.01 24.24
C LEU A 146 8.54 -4.22 22.76
N GLU A 147 7.56 -4.04 21.88
CA GLU A 147 7.75 -4.16 20.42
C GLU A 147 8.78 -3.15 19.92
N PHE A 148 8.75 -1.92 20.45
CA PHE A 148 9.70 -0.87 20.10
C PHE A 148 11.14 -1.26 20.47
N TRP A 149 11.37 -1.67 21.72
CA TRP A 149 12.70 -2.05 22.19
C TRP A 149 13.20 -3.34 21.56
N ALA A 150 12.32 -4.31 21.30
CA ALA A 150 12.68 -5.53 20.60
C ALA A 150 13.22 -5.23 19.19
N TRP A 151 12.51 -4.41 18.40
CA TRP A 151 12.98 -4.03 17.06
C TRP A 151 14.24 -3.17 17.08
N ALA A 152 14.39 -2.29 18.08
CA ALA A 152 15.63 -1.54 18.27
C ALA A 152 16.82 -2.47 18.61
N ALA A 153 16.62 -3.47 19.46
CA ALA A 153 17.65 -4.45 19.80
C ALA A 153 18.03 -5.32 18.60
N VAL A 154 17.05 -5.79 17.81
CA VAL A 154 17.29 -6.53 16.56
C VAL A 154 18.10 -5.68 15.60
N PHE A 155 17.73 -4.40 15.41
CA PHE A 155 18.47 -3.46 14.57
C PHE A 155 19.94 -3.36 14.97
N VAL A 156 20.23 -3.05 16.24
CA VAL A 156 21.62 -2.88 16.72
C VAL A 156 22.42 -4.17 16.61
N ALA A 157 21.84 -5.30 17.04
CA ALA A 157 22.54 -6.58 17.02
C ALA A 157 22.87 -7.05 15.60
N SER A 158 21.90 -6.98 14.69
CA SER A 158 22.11 -7.38 13.29
C SER A 158 22.99 -6.42 12.51
N PHE A 159 22.94 -5.12 12.81
CA PHE A 159 23.87 -4.14 12.23
C PHE A 159 25.31 -4.45 12.62
N ALA A 160 25.55 -4.78 13.89
CA ALA A 160 26.89 -5.15 14.37
C ALA A 160 27.40 -6.43 13.68
N VAL A 161 26.55 -7.45 13.54
CA VAL A 161 26.88 -8.69 12.81
C VAL A 161 27.23 -8.39 11.35
N ALA A 162 26.40 -7.61 10.65
CA ALA A 162 26.66 -7.25 9.27
C ALA A 162 27.95 -6.46 9.10
N TYR A 163 28.25 -5.55 10.04
CA TYR A 163 29.48 -4.76 10.00
C TYR A 163 30.74 -5.59 10.24
N VAL A 164 30.72 -6.53 11.19
CA VAL A 164 31.87 -7.38 11.52
C VAL A 164 32.05 -8.50 10.51
N SER A 165 30.96 -9.03 9.95
CA SER A 165 30.97 -10.17 9.03
C SER A 165 29.93 -9.97 7.92
N PRO A 166 30.27 -9.22 6.86
CA PRO A 166 29.32 -8.82 5.81
C PRO A 166 28.64 -9.95 5.03
N THR A 167 29.17 -11.18 5.11
CA THR A 167 28.61 -12.37 4.44
C THR A 167 28.28 -13.49 5.42
N ALA A 168 28.06 -13.17 6.70
CA ALA A 168 27.76 -14.16 7.75
C ALA A 168 26.56 -15.06 7.41
N LEU A 169 25.57 -14.54 6.68
CA LEU A 169 24.38 -15.28 6.25
C LEU A 169 24.44 -15.70 4.77
N GLY A 170 25.65 -15.81 4.20
CA GLY A 170 25.92 -16.28 2.84
C GLY A 170 26.20 -15.15 1.85
N THR A 171 25.31 -14.16 1.76
CA THR A 171 25.47 -12.99 0.87
C THR A 171 25.42 -11.70 1.67
N THR A 172 25.79 -10.58 1.03
CA THR A 172 25.66 -9.25 1.63
C THR A 172 24.19 -8.90 1.87
N ALA A 173 23.31 -9.15 0.89
CA ALA A 173 21.88 -8.90 1.02
C ALA A 173 21.23 -9.68 2.16
N THR A 174 21.48 -10.99 2.29
CA THR A 174 20.90 -11.79 3.39
C THR A 174 21.46 -11.41 4.75
N THR A 175 22.71 -10.97 4.81
CA THR A 175 23.34 -10.49 6.05
C THR A 175 22.82 -9.11 6.43
N CYS A 176 22.55 -8.22 5.47
CA CYS A 176 21.99 -6.89 5.71
C CYS A 176 20.48 -6.91 5.97
N LEU A 177 19.77 -7.92 5.48
CA LEU A 177 18.31 -8.06 5.58
C LEU A 177 17.78 -7.81 6.99
N PRO A 178 18.30 -8.43 8.07
CA PRO A 178 17.66 -8.29 9.39
C PRO A 178 17.74 -6.86 9.93
N PHE A 179 18.84 -6.14 9.72
CA PHE A 179 18.96 -4.77 10.24
C PHE A 179 18.19 -3.78 9.37
N LEU A 180 18.19 -3.96 8.05
CA LEU A 180 17.44 -3.12 7.13
C LEU A 180 15.92 -3.29 7.34
N LEU A 181 15.47 -4.52 7.53
CA LEU A 181 14.09 -4.83 7.90
C LEU A 181 13.75 -4.20 9.26
N ALA A 182 14.60 -4.40 10.26
CA ALA A 182 14.40 -3.84 11.60
C ALA A 182 14.37 -2.32 11.59
N SER A 183 15.22 -1.64 10.82
CA SER A 183 15.19 -0.18 10.66
C SER A 183 13.88 0.28 10.02
N THR A 184 13.43 -0.41 8.97
CA THR A 184 12.16 -0.08 8.29
C THR A 184 10.97 -0.20 9.25
N VAL A 185 10.93 -1.29 10.02
CA VAL A 185 9.90 -1.54 11.04
C VAL A 185 9.99 -0.51 12.17
N PHE A 186 11.18 -0.23 12.66
CA PHE A 186 11.42 0.73 13.72
C PHE A 186 10.96 2.13 13.33
N GLY A 187 11.28 2.58 12.11
CA GLY A 187 10.79 3.84 11.54
C GLY A 187 9.26 3.91 11.47
N TYR A 188 8.59 2.80 11.16
CA TYR A 188 7.12 2.74 11.18
C TYR A 188 6.55 2.93 12.59
N ILE A 189 7.11 2.20 13.57
CA ILE A 189 6.68 2.27 14.96
C ILE A 189 6.89 3.69 15.49
N LEU A 190 8.07 4.27 15.26
CA LEU A 190 8.39 5.64 15.67
C LEU A 190 7.45 6.65 15.01
N GLY A 191 7.25 6.57 13.70
CA GLY A 191 6.32 7.43 12.96
C GLY A 191 4.87 7.33 13.45
N SER A 192 4.44 6.12 13.83
CA SER A 192 3.11 5.89 14.39
C SER A 192 2.91 6.56 15.77
N ARG A 193 3.99 6.85 16.51
CA ARG A 193 3.97 7.51 17.82
C ARG A 193 4.06 9.04 17.75
N LEU A 194 4.34 9.61 16.57
CA LEU A 194 4.46 11.06 16.42
C LEU A 194 3.14 11.81 16.77
N PRO A 195 3.23 13.06 17.26
CA PRO A 195 2.07 13.92 17.47
C PRO A 195 1.27 14.14 16.18
N SER A 196 -0.04 14.41 16.30
CA SER A 196 -0.94 14.59 15.16
C SER A 196 -0.56 15.74 14.22
N GLY A 197 0.06 16.80 14.75
CA GLY A 197 0.59 17.92 13.95
C GLY A 197 1.74 17.47 13.03
N VAL A 198 2.67 16.69 13.57
CA VAL A 198 3.85 16.19 12.85
C VAL A 198 3.45 15.13 11.82
N LYS A 199 2.48 14.26 12.15
CA LYS A 199 1.97 13.21 11.24
C LYS A 199 1.39 13.71 9.93
N LYS A 200 0.98 14.99 9.85
CA LYS A 200 0.53 15.61 8.59
C LYS A 200 1.67 15.70 7.57
N VAL A 201 2.89 15.89 8.04
CA VAL A 201 4.09 16.04 7.19
C VAL A 201 4.90 14.75 7.19
N LEU A 202 5.26 14.25 8.38
CA LEU A 202 5.96 12.99 8.57
C LEU A 202 4.94 11.87 8.80
N HIS A 203 4.30 11.47 7.71
CA HIS A 203 3.46 10.26 7.73
C HIS A 203 4.30 9.06 8.16
N PRO A 204 3.74 8.05 8.88
CA PRO A 204 4.50 6.87 9.29
C PRO A 204 5.26 6.20 8.14
N ILE A 205 4.69 6.15 6.94
CA ILE A 205 5.33 5.64 5.71
C ILE A 205 6.64 6.37 5.38
N ILE A 206 6.65 7.71 5.48
CA ILE A 206 7.85 8.52 5.23
C ILE A 206 8.90 8.25 6.31
N CYS A 207 8.47 8.11 7.57
CA CYS A 207 9.38 7.77 8.67
C CYS A 207 10.05 6.40 8.46
N CYS A 208 9.32 5.41 7.93
CA CYS A 208 9.90 4.11 7.56
C CYS A 208 11.00 4.27 6.51
N ALA A 209 10.69 4.97 5.42
CA ALA A 209 11.60 5.15 4.29
C ALA A 209 12.88 5.87 4.75
N LEU A 210 12.72 7.01 5.42
CA LEU A 210 13.85 7.78 5.95
C LEU A 210 14.69 6.98 6.96
N SER A 211 14.07 6.17 7.81
CA SER A 211 14.82 5.33 8.75
C SER A 211 15.67 4.28 8.03
N ALA A 212 15.10 3.63 7.00
CA ALA A 212 15.82 2.65 6.19
C ALA A 212 16.95 3.31 5.39
N ASP A 213 16.70 4.48 4.77
CA ASP A 213 17.69 5.25 4.03
C ASP A 213 18.84 5.69 4.94
N LEU A 214 18.54 6.20 6.15
CA LEU A 214 19.56 6.58 7.13
C LEU A 214 20.38 5.39 7.59
N ALA A 215 19.76 4.22 7.78
CA ALA A 215 20.49 2.99 8.09
C ALA A 215 21.38 2.54 6.93
N ALA A 216 20.90 2.64 5.69
CA ALA A 216 21.67 2.34 4.49
C ALA A 216 22.86 3.31 4.31
N VAL A 217 22.65 4.61 4.57
CA VAL A 217 23.71 5.63 4.57
C VAL A 217 24.75 5.34 5.65
N ALA A 218 24.31 5.08 6.88
CA ALA A 218 25.21 4.78 7.99
C ALA A 218 26.04 3.52 7.71
N TYR A 219 25.39 2.43 7.28
CA TYR A 219 26.07 1.20 6.94
C TYR A 219 27.03 1.40 5.76
N GLY A 220 26.56 1.96 4.64
CA GLY A 220 27.36 2.15 3.43
C GLY A 220 28.57 3.08 3.62
N TYR A 221 28.46 4.06 4.54
CA TYR A 221 29.59 4.89 4.94
C TYR A 221 30.60 4.11 5.80
N LEU A 222 30.12 3.36 6.80
CA LEU A 222 30.97 2.59 7.72
C LEU A 222 31.66 1.42 7.03
N SER A 223 30.94 0.67 6.18
CA SER A 223 31.45 -0.48 5.43
C SER A 223 32.24 -0.08 4.17
N ARG A 224 32.20 1.20 3.78
CA ARG A 224 32.74 1.73 2.52
C ARG A 224 32.15 1.08 1.25
N SER A 225 31.01 0.40 1.34
CA SER A 225 30.31 -0.17 0.18
C SER A 225 29.58 0.88 -0.65
N GLY A 226 29.31 2.05 -0.07
CA GLY A 226 28.45 3.08 -0.67
C GLY A 226 26.96 2.78 -0.46
N VAL A 227 26.14 3.84 -0.52
CA VAL A 227 24.69 3.77 -0.25
C VAL A 227 23.96 2.97 -1.32
N ASP A 228 24.38 3.12 -2.58
CA ASP A 228 23.72 2.49 -3.72
C ASP A 228 23.77 0.96 -3.64
N ALA A 229 24.91 0.41 -3.23
CA ALA A 229 25.07 -1.03 -3.02
C ALA A 229 24.12 -1.54 -1.93
N VAL A 230 23.97 -0.80 -0.84
CA VAL A 230 23.11 -1.19 0.30
C VAL A 230 21.63 -1.09 -0.06
N LEU A 231 21.24 -0.07 -0.83
CA LEU A 231 19.87 0.05 -1.35
C LEU A 231 19.58 -1.02 -2.42
N GLY A 232 20.57 -1.45 -3.19
CA GLY A 232 20.46 -2.63 -4.06
C GLY A 232 20.30 -3.93 -3.27
N ASP A 233 21.06 -4.10 -2.19
CA ASP A 233 20.92 -5.24 -1.26
C ASP A 233 19.59 -5.19 -0.48
N TYR A 234 18.99 -4.01 -0.33
CA TYR A 234 17.68 -3.86 0.31
C TYR A 234 16.56 -4.44 -0.54
N LEU A 235 16.56 -4.22 -1.86
CA LEU A 235 15.57 -4.75 -2.80
C LEU A 235 16.31 -5.36 -3.99
N THR A 236 16.55 -6.67 -3.92
CA THR A 236 17.35 -7.39 -4.92
C THR A 236 16.52 -7.91 -6.08
N GLU A 237 15.19 -7.98 -5.90
CA GLU A 237 14.25 -8.59 -6.83
C GLU A 237 14.58 -10.07 -7.16
N SER A 238 15.34 -10.73 -6.29
CA SER A 238 15.85 -12.09 -6.51
C SER A 238 15.39 -13.06 -5.41
N PRO A 239 14.60 -14.10 -5.74
CA PRO A 239 14.14 -15.09 -4.77
C PRO A 239 15.27 -15.89 -4.10
N SER A 240 16.40 -16.07 -4.77
CA SER A 240 17.56 -16.81 -4.25
C SER A 240 18.44 -15.97 -3.33
N ASN A 241 18.31 -14.63 -3.37
CA ASN A 241 19.08 -13.70 -2.57
C ASN A 241 18.20 -12.55 -2.06
N PRO A 242 17.20 -12.82 -1.20
CA PRO A 242 16.21 -11.82 -0.83
C PRO A 242 16.81 -10.72 0.03
N GLY A 243 16.45 -9.47 -0.24
CA GLY A 243 16.66 -8.34 0.63
C GLY A 243 15.48 -8.09 1.58
N ALA A 244 15.62 -7.10 2.45
CA ALA A 244 14.55 -6.70 3.39
C ALA A 244 13.27 -6.25 2.66
N GLY A 245 13.43 -5.54 1.56
CA GLY A 245 12.36 -5.07 0.69
C GLY A 245 11.60 -6.19 0.01
N ASP A 246 12.31 -7.23 -0.45
CA ASP A 246 11.70 -8.39 -1.11
C ASP A 246 10.79 -9.16 -0.15
N ILE A 247 11.22 -9.32 1.11
CA ILE A 247 10.39 -9.95 2.15
C ILE A 247 9.12 -9.14 2.42
N LEU A 248 9.23 -7.82 2.52
CA LEU A 248 8.10 -6.93 2.77
C LEU A 248 7.11 -6.91 1.60
N MET A 249 7.61 -6.79 0.36
CA MET A 249 6.79 -6.83 -0.84
C MET A 249 6.21 -8.22 -1.12
N GLY A 250 6.82 -9.28 -0.60
CA GLY A 250 6.28 -10.63 -0.65
C GLY A 250 4.87 -10.77 -0.03
N PHE A 251 4.50 -9.89 0.91
CA PHE A 251 3.16 -9.87 1.51
C PHE A 251 2.11 -9.11 0.68
N LEU A 252 2.49 -8.47 -0.43
CA LEU A 252 1.59 -7.60 -1.19
C LEU A 252 0.40 -8.36 -1.78
N GLY A 253 0.59 -9.62 -2.19
CA GLY A 253 -0.51 -10.45 -2.66
C GLY A 253 -1.45 -10.88 -1.53
N SER A 254 -0.91 -11.26 -0.37
CA SER A 254 -1.70 -11.53 0.84
C SER A 254 -2.52 -10.31 1.30
N VAL A 255 -1.97 -9.10 1.16
CA VAL A 255 -2.69 -7.84 1.38
C VAL A 255 -3.91 -7.76 0.47
N ILE A 256 -3.74 -7.98 -0.83
CA ILE A 256 -4.84 -7.90 -1.81
C ILE A 256 -5.91 -8.97 -1.49
N ILE A 257 -5.51 -10.20 -1.19
CA ILE A 257 -6.45 -11.26 -0.78
C ILE A 257 -7.21 -10.87 0.49
N SER A 258 -6.54 -10.23 1.46
CA SER A 258 -7.15 -9.78 2.71
C SER A 258 -8.28 -8.75 2.51
N PHE A 259 -8.28 -8.01 1.39
CA PHE A 259 -9.35 -7.07 1.06
C PHE A 259 -10.69 -7.76 0.78
N ALA A 260 -10.68 -9.04 0.39
CA ALA A 260 -11.90 -9.84 0.23
C ALA A 260 -12.72 -9.89 1.53
N PHE A 261 -12.05 -10.01 2.68
CA PHE A 261 -12.68 -10.06 4.01
C PHE A 261 -13.29 -8.69 4.37
N SER A 262 -12.56 -7.60 4.10
CA SER A 262 -13.07 -6.23 4.31
C SER A 262 -14.26 -5.91 3.41
N MET A 263 -14.22 -6.34 2.13
CA MET A 263 -15.34 -6.24 1.20
C MET A 263 -16.53 -7.06 1.66
N PHE A 264 -16.32 -8.27 2.18
CA PHE A 264 -17.39 -9.10 2.71
C PHE A 264 -18.05 -8.46 3.93
N ASN A 265 -17.27 -7.88 4.86
CA ASN A 265 -17.82 -7.13 5.99
C ASN A 265 -18.70 -5.95 5.52
N GLN A 266 -18.24 -5.18 4.53
CA GLN A 266 -18.97 -4.03 4.01
C GLN A 266 -19.98 -4.37 2.90
N ARG A 267 -20.25 -5.65 2.61
CA ARG A 267 -21.04 -6.09 1.44
C ARG A 267 -22.45 -5.51 1.39
N LYS A 268 -23.10 -5.31 2.54
CA LYS A 268 -24.46 -4.72 2.62
C LYS A 268 -24.44 -3.25 2.18
N LEU A 269 -23.42 -2.50 2.62
CA LEU A 269 -23.22 -1.11 2.23
C LEU A 269 -22.88 -1.00 0.74
N VAL A 270 -21.95 -1.83 0.27
CA VAL A 270 -21.55 -1.90 -1.14
C VAL A 270 -22.74 -2.25 -2.03
N ARG A 271 -23.56 -3.25 -1.67
CA ARG A 271 -24.75 -3.63 -2.44
C ARG A 271 -25.80 -2.52 -2.49
N ARG A 272 -26.01 -1.80 -1.38
CA ARG A 272 -26.99 -0.72 -1.30
C ARG A 272 -26.60 0.50 -2.10
N HIS A 273 -25.30 0.83 -2.12
CA HIS A 273 -24.75 1.97 -2.84
C HIS A 273 -23.99 1.55 -4.10
N ALA A 274 -24.33 0.40 -4.68
CA ALA A 274 -23.60 -0.19 -5.80
C ALA A 274 -23.60 0.75 -7.01
N ALA A 275 -24.77 1.32 -7.33
CA ALA A 275 -24.91 2.27 -8.41
C ALA A 275 -23.98 3.47 -8.22
N GLU A 276 -23.97 4.11 -7.05
CA GLU A 276 -23.10 5.26 -6.76
C GLU A 276 -21.62 4.87 -6.80
N ILE A 277 -21.23 3.76 -6.19
CA ILE A 277 -19.84 3.32 -6.06
C ILE A 277 -19.28 2.93 -7.43
N PHE A 278 -19.94 2.01 -8.15
CA PHE A 278 -19.40 1.48 -9.40
C PHE A 278 -19.39 2.54 -10.52
N THR A 279 -20.42 3.36 -10.64
CA THR A 279 -20.43 4.43 -11.66
C THR A 279 -19.37 5.50 -11.37
N SER A 280 -19.24 5.92 -10.11
CA SER A 280 -18.23 6.92 -9.74
C SER A 280 -16.82 6.39 -9.91
N ILE A 281 -16.56 5.14 -9.50
CA ILE A 281 -15.25 4.50 -9.70
C ILE A 281 -14.95 4.35 -11.20
N ALA A 282 -15.91 3.89 -12.00
CA ALA A 282 -15.71 3.73 -13.44
C ALA A 282 -15.36 5.07 -14.10
N VAL A 283 -16.18 6.10 -13.89
CA VAL A 283 -15.95 7.44 -14.47
C VAL A 283 -14.66 8.05 -13.96
N ALA A 284 -14.39 8.02 -12.65
CA ALA A 284 -13.19 8.62 -12.07
C ALA A 284 -11.92 7.89 -12.48
N SER A 285 -11.94 6.55 -12.59
CA SER A 285 -10.78 5.76 -13.01
C SER A 285 -10.49 5.96 -14.49
N THR A 286 -11.51 5.92 -15.36
CA THR A 286 -11.37 6.23 -16.78
C THR A 286 -10.82 7.65 -16.96
N PHE A 287 -11.42 8.64 -16.29
CA PHE A 287 -10.93 10.01 -16.33
C PHE A 287 -9.48 10.12 -15.85
N SER A 288 -9.13 9.50 -14.72
CA SER A 288 -7.77 9.54 -14.17
C SER A 288 -6.76 8.92 -15.14
N LEU A 289 -7.06 7.76 -15.72
CA LEU A 289 -6.16 7.08 -16.65
C LEU A 289 -5.95 7.90 -17.92
N TYR A 290 -7.03 8.29 -18.60
CA TYR A 290 -6.93 9.03 -19.85
C TYR A 290 -6.38 10.44 -19.66
N SER A 291 -6.77 11.16 -18.61
CA SER A 291 -6.20 12.49 -18.32
C SER A 291 -4.70 12.42 -18.05
N THR A 292 -4.24 11.41 -17.30
CA THR A 292 -2.80 11.21 -17.02
C THR A 292 -2.05 10.86 -18.30
N ALA A 293 -2.60 9.98 -19.14
CA ALA A 293 -2.00 9.62 -20.43
C ALA A 293 -1.91 10.82 -21.38
N ILE A 294 -2.99 11.60 -21.50
CA ILE A 294 -3.04 12.80 -22.36
C ILE A 294 -2.08 13.85 -21.84
N LEU A 295 -2.11 14.17 -20.54
CA LEU A 295 -1.20 15.16 -19.97
C LEU A 295 0.26 14.73 -20.09
N GLY A 296 0.57 13.45 -19.88
CA GLY A 296 1.92 12.90 -20.09
C GLY A 296 2.42 13.16 -21.51
N ARG A 297 1.58 12.97 -22.54
CA ARG A 297 1.95 13.30 -23.91
C ARG A 297 2.04 14.80 -24.18
N VAL A 298 1.10 15.59 -23.67
CA VAL A 298 1.07 17.05 -23.88
C VAL A 298 2.29 17.74 -23.26
N VAL A 299 2.75 17.28 -22.09
CA VAL A 299 3.96 17.81 -21.46
C VAL A 299 5.23 17.11 -21.94
N GLU A 300 5.15 16.23 -22.93
CA GLU A 300 6.27 15.46 -23.48
C GLU A 300 7.07 14.74 -22.39
N LEU A 301 6.36 14.04 -21.50
CA LEU A 301 6.97 13.13 -20.54
C LEU A 301 7.32 11.83 -21.26
N GLU A 302 8.46 11.26 -20.92
CA GLU A 302 8.91 9.99 -21.49
C GLU A 302 7.82 8.91 -21.37
N PRO A 303 7.59 8.08 -22.42
CA PRO A 303 6.51 7.09 -22.41
C PRO A 303 6.57 6.13 -21.22
N ILE A 304 7.77 5.66 -20.84
CA ILE A 304 7.97 4.74 -19.71
C ILE A 304 7.58 5.40 -18.38
N LEU A 305 7.98 6.66 -18.17
CA LEU A 305 7.59 7.44 -17.00
C LEU A 305 6.09 7.75 -17.00
N THR A 306 5.51 8.03 -18.16
CA THR A 306 4.06 8.24 -18.30
C THR A 306 3.29 6.99 -17.87
N ILE A 307 3.71 5.80 -18.32
CA ILE A 307 3.09 4.52 -17.92
C ILE A 307 3.27 4.28 -16.41
N SER A 308 4.44 4.61 -15.85
CA SER A 308 4.73 4.47 -14.41
C SER A 308 3.76 5.28 -13.54
N ILE A 309 3.29 6.44 -14.01
CA ILE A 309 2.41 7.32 -13.24
C ILE A 309 0.91 7.12 -13.54
N LEU A 310 0.55 6.28 -14.52
CA LEU A 310 -0.85 6.01 -14.87
C LEU A 310 -1.71 5.54 -13.67
N PRO A 311 -1.27 4.57 -12.84
CA PRO A 311 -2.08 4.07 -11.73
C PRO A 311 -1.98 4.94 -10.47
N ARG A 312 -1.74 6.26 -10.58
CA ARG A 312 -1.59 7.18 -9.44
C ARG A 312 -2.78 7.24 -8.46
N CYS A 313 -3.98 6.87 -8.90
CA CYS A 313 -5.22 6.98 -8.13
C CYS A 313 -5.73 5.66 -7.53
N ILE A 314 -4.94 4.57 -7.59
CA ILE A 314 -5.28 3.30 -6.92
C ILE A 314 -4.32 3.03 -5.75
N THR A 315 -4.58 2.00 -4.94
CA THR A 315 -3.69 1.67 -3.81
C THR A 315 -2.36 1.14 -4.32
N VAL A 316 -1.25 1.44 -3.61
CA VAL A 316 0.11 1.05 -4.02
C VAL A 316 0.22 -0.44 -4.32
N ALA A 317 -0.41 -1.29 -3.49
CA ALA A 317 -0.42 -2.73 -3.68
C ALA A 317 -0.99 -3.16 -5.04
N LEU A 318 -2.07 -2.51 -5.47
CA LEU A 318 -2.68 -2.77 -6.77
C LEU A 318 -1.90 -2.09 -7.89
N ALA A 319 -1.39 -0.87 -7.68
CA ALA A 319 -0.59 -0.15 -8.65
C ALA A 319 0.65 -0.94 -9.07
N LEU A 320 1.41 -1.47 -8.11
CA LEU A 320 2.61 -2.26 -8.37
C LEU A 320 2.32 -3.53 -9.18
N ARG A 321 1.19 -4.20 -8.91
CA ARG A 321 0.74 -5.37 -9.69
C ARG A 321 0.18 -5.02 -11.07
N VAL A 322 -0.30 -3.80 -11.28
CA VAL A 322 -0.74 -3.31 -12.59
C VAL A 322 0.46 -2.90 -13.44
N VAL A 323 1.45 -2.21 -12.88
CA VAL A 323 2.64 -1.81 -13.65
C VAL A 323 3.54 -2.98 -14.00
N SER A 324 3.54 -4.06 -13.22
CA SER A 324 4.25 -5.30 -13.56
C SER A 324 3.74 -5.98 -14.84
N LEU A 325 2.60 -5.52 -15.39
CA LEU A 325 2.09 -5.96 -16.70
C LEU A 325 2.83 -5.32 -17.88
N PHE A 326 3.59 -4.26 -17.62
CA PHE A 326 4.30 -3.47 -18.61
C PHE A 326 5.81 -3.63 -18.40
N GLU A 327 6.51 -3.98 -19.48
CA GLU A 327 7.96 -4.14 -19.43
C GLU A 327 8.68 -2.78 -19.35
N GLY A 328 9.78 -2.72 -18.60
CA GLY A 328 10.62 -1.53 -18.47
C GLY A 328 10.07 -0.41 -17.58
N VAL A 329 8.94 -0.62 -16.90
CA VAL A 329 8.31 0.40 -16.04
C VAL A 329 8.99 0.50 -14.68
N ASN A 330 9.14 1.73 -14.18
CA ASN A 330 9.79 1.99 -12.89
C ASN A 330 8.78 1.86 -11.74
N THR A 331 8.88 0.76 -10.99
CA THR A 331 8.01 0.42 -9.85
C THR A 331 8.16 1.39 -8.69
N SER A 332 9.37 1.89 -8.44
CA SER A 332 9.67 2.86 -7.39
C SER A 332 9.03 4.23 -7.67
N VAL A 333 9.12 4.73 -8.91
CA VAL A 333 8.41 5.96 -9.34
C VAL A 333 6.91 5.78 -9.20
N THR A 334 6.39 4.62 -9.60
CA THR A 334 4.95 4.28 -9.46
C THR A 334 4.52 4.38 -8.00
N ALA A 335 5.24 3.71 -7.09
CA ALA A 335 4.94 3.73 -5.66
C ALA A 335 5.05 5.15 -5.07
N ALA A 336 6.08 5.90 -5.43
CA ALA A 336 6.27 7.28 -4.97
C ALA A 336 5.13 8.19 -5.39
N VAL A 337 4.69 8.12 -6.65
CA VAL A 337 3.58 8.93 -7.16
C VAL A 337 2.25 8.54 -6.52
N VAL A 338 1.99 7.25 -6.32
CA VAL A 338 0.78 6.78 -5.64
C VAL A 338 0.77 7.22 -4.17
N VAL A 339 1.89 7.07 -3.46
CA VAL A 339 2.01 7.51 -2.06
C VAL A 339 1.86 9.01 -1.96
N LEU A 340 2.51 9.77 -2.85
CA LEU A 340 2.38 11.23 -2.91
C LEU A 340 0.92 11.64 -3.14
N THR A 341 0.24 11.01 -4.12
CA THR A 341 -1.19 11.24 -4.39
C THR A 341 -2.04 10.95 -3.15
N GLY A 342 -1.76 9.84 -2.46
CA GLY A 342 -2.43 9.46 -1.21
C GLY A 342 -2.21 10.45 -0.07
N LEU A 343 -0.99 10.97 0.10
CA LEU A 343 -0.66 11.98 1.11
C LEU A 343 -1.34 13.31 0.82
N ILE A 344 -1.34 13.75 -0.44
CA ILE A 344 -2.08 14.94 -0.88
C ILE A 344 -3.57 14.76 -0.57
N GLY A 345 -4.14 13.60 -0.92
CA GLY A 345 -5.53 13.24 -0.62
C GLY A 345 -5.85 13.29 0.89
N ALA A 346 -5.03 12.65 1.71
CA ALA A 346 -5.23 12.57 3.16
C ALA A 346 -5.22 13.96 3.83
N ASN A 347 -4.38 14.88 3.34
CA ASN A 347 -4.20 16.20 3.94
C ASN A 347 -5.17 17.25 3.38
N PHE A 348 -5.44 17.23 2.07
CA PHE A 348 -6.11 18.33 1.37
C PHE A 348 -7.51 17.98 0.87
N ALA A 349 -7.88 16.71 0.71
CA ALA A 349 -9.12 16.37 0.03
C ALA A 349 -10.37 16.87 0.78
N GLN A 350 -10.38 16.81 2.12
CA GLN A 350 -11.49 17.32 2.92
C GLN A 350 -11.65 18.85 2.75
N ALA A 351 -10.55 19.60 2.76
CA ALA A 351 -10.56 21.05 2.57
C ALA A 351 -11.05 21.45 1.16
N VAL A 352 -10.62 20.70 0.13
CA VAL A 352 -11.09 20.91 -1.25
C VAL A 352 -12.59 20.64 -1.36
N MET A 353 -13.08 19.53 -0.79
CA MET A 353 -14.52 19.22 -0.81
C MET A 353 -15.37 20.25 -0.05
N ASP A 354 -14.86 20.78 1.06
CA ASP A 354 -15.52 21.87 1.80
C ASP A 354 -15.63 23.13 0.93
N LYS A 355 -14.55 23.50 0.24
CA LYS A 355 -14.52 24.63 -0.70
C LYS A 355 -15.50 24.43 -1.87
N LEU A 356 -15.61 23.20 -2.38
CA LEU A 356 -16.55 22.82 -3.44
C LEU A 356 -17.99 22.62 -2.95
N ARG A 357 -18.25 22.83 -1.64
CA ARG A 357 -19.56 22.64 -0.99
C ARG A 357 -20.12 21.22 -1.16
N LEU A 358 -19.25 20.22 -1.34
CA LEU A 358 -19.60 18.80 -1.40
C LEU A 358 -19.76 18.24 0.03
N LYS A 359 -20.96 18.42 0.60
CA LYS A 359 -21.28 18.00 1.98
C LYS A 359 -21.75 16.55 2.09
N ASP A 360 -22.00 15.89 0.97
CA ASP A 360 -22.57 14.55 0.94
C ASP A 360 -21.58 13.48 1.46
N PRO A 361 -21.93 12.68 2.49
CA PRO A 361 -20.99 11.72 3.07
C PRO A 361 -20.52 10.61 2.12
N ILE A 362 -21.37 10.19 1.16
CA ILE A 362 -21.00 9.16 0.18
C ILE A 362 -20.07 9.77 -0.86
N ALA A 363 -20.38 10.96 -1.39
CA ALA A 363 -19.49 11.65 -2.30
C ALA A 363 -18.12 11.94 -1.66
N ARG A 364 -18.10 12.34 -0.38
CA ARG A 364 -16.86 12.52 0.38
C ARG A 364 -16.12 11.21 0.59
N GLY A 365 -16.83 10.12 0.89
CA GLY A 365 -16.23 8.79 1.04
C GLY A 365 -15.56 8.31 -0.25
N ILE A 366 -16.29 8.40 -1.37
CA ILE A 366 -15.80 8.00 -2.71
C ILE A 366 -14.62 8.89 -3.13
N GLY A 367 -14.74 10.21 -3.01
CA GLY A 367 -13.70 11.13 -3.47
C GLY A 367 -12.39 11.08 -2.68
N THR A 368 -12.46 10.78 -1.38
CA THR A 368 -11.26 10.81 -0.51
C THR A 368 -10.64 9.46 -0.23
N ALA A 369 -11.29 8.36 -0.67
CA ALA A 369 -10.96 7.01 -0.25
C ALA A 369 -10.84 6.89 1.29
N SER A 370 -11.51 7.78 2.02
CA SER A 370 -11.41 7.90 3.47
C SER A 370 -12.79 7.77 4.09
N ARG A 371 -12.83 7.22 5.29
CA ARG A 371 -14.03 7.29 6.11
C ARG A 371 -14.30 8.77 6.36
N GLY A 372 -15.47 9.24 5.95
CA GLY A 372 -15.93 10.56 6.34
C GLY A 372 -15.89 10.66 7.86
N LYS A 373 -14.84 11.29 8.41
CA LYS A 373 -14.88 11.77 9.78
C LYS A 373 -15.97 12.82 9.78
N ARG A 374 -17.15 12.49 10.32
CA ARG A 374 -18.02 13.54 10.84
C ARG A 374 -17.15 14.30 11.83
N ARG A 375 -16.88 15.57 11.54
CA ARG A 375 -16.63 16.52 12.61
C ARG A 375 -17.95 16.52 13.38
N GLU A 376 -17.98 15.82 14.51
CA GLU A 376 -18.92 16.19 15.56
C GLU A 376 -18.62 17.66 15.84
N GLN A 377 -19.65 18.48 15.62
CA GLN A 377 -19.59 19.93 15.80
C GLN A 377 -19.33 20.27 17.25
#